data_AF-A0A971FXY0-F1
#
_entry.id   AF-A0A971FXY0-F1
#
_cell.length_a   1.000
_cell.length_b   1.000
_cell.length_c   1.000
_cell.angle_alpha   90.00
_cell.angle_beta   90.00
_cell.angle_gamma   90.00
#
_symmetry.space_group_name_H-M   'P 1'
#
loop_
_entity.id
_entity.type
_entity.pdbx_description
1 polymer ?
#
loop_
_entity_poly.entity_id
_entity_poly.type
_entity_poly.pdbx_seq_one_letter_code
_entity_poly.pdbx_strand_id
1 'polypeptide(L)'
;MNEPSPADGPKGPTVGPDLPVYGAPSDGPAHPGAGAPARRGRRVVAAAVAAFAVAAGAVGVSTLTAADGADSPEAAVEAFFTAMEREDLLGVAEAIDPREREVVRPALESTGDEARRLGLASDALDLRDLQGVEIEVDGLTLDSTTLQDGWAAVDVTDGTLTASADLREIPVGAVIAELIDDEIDAGGNSDETTEADLSDLRLVTVRRDGGWHVSLLYSAAEAIRSGLDDAPPRPVYGEGIPAEGASSPEEAVREAVDAAAARDVRRLIAVTSPEEAAVLHDYGEILVDMAGEPDDSSSISVDDLGLETTEGPDGTRLVSASSFEVTYENEWERMVWVSDGECMTTTYEAVDPDDSWPGQTTSVCEGDLDPEAAGPWLGWTFSLGTTTPTVTTEEVDGRWYVAPARSVLDTFGAALAVLDADDAERFARWISGETWQFTPDELWEACGTEPPSLDDPDAFEGALRDCIASLPDDYAGPWYGLPDDGAVIGVPDVAMPDEGVWACVDDSRTADELEGCLRGLVESGELPVEQLAPWLCEGVYLGIDEGSTEEELETAEDAYEACIERAGTPDPSDAPTATTAPTPTTVPAPTVPTTTVPAPTTTAGG
;
A
#
# COMPACT_ATOMS: atom_id res chain seq x y z
N MET A 1 -22.07 42.85 61.90
CA MET A 1 -21.22 41.68 62.23
C MET A 1 -21.20 40.84 60.97
N ASN A 2 -20.50 41.32 59.95
CA ASN A 2 -19.08 41.08 59.61
C ASN A 2 -19.00 39.94 58.58
N GLU A 3 -18.93 40.34 57.32
CA GLU A 3 -18.43 39.55 56.20
C GLU A 3 -17.03 39.01 56.50
N PRO A 4 -16.72 37.75 56.14
CA PRO A 4 -15.35 37.28 56.11
C PRO A 4 -14.69 37.61 54.76
N SER A 5 -13.55 38.28 54.90
CA SER A 5 -12.56 38.60 53.86
C SER A 5 -12.00 37.34 53.18
N PRO A 6 -11.71 37.37 51.86
CA PRO A 6 -10.98 36.31 51.20
C PRO A 6 -9.49 36.34 51.58
N ALA A 7 -8.90 35.16 51.72
CA ALA A 7 -7.50 34.95 52.09
C ALA A 7 -6.57 35.07 50.87
N ASP A 8 -5.50 35.86 51.03
CA ASP A 8 -4.37 35.96 50.13
C ASP A 8 -3.57 34.64 50.09
N GLY A 9 -3.49 34.02 48.91
CA GLY A 9 -2.59 32.91 48.61
C GLY A 9 -1.16 33.40 48.29
N PRO A 10 -0.12 32.59 48.52
CA PRO A 10 1.27 33.00 48.35
C PRO A 10 1.66 33.16 46.88
N LYS A 11 2.34 34.28 46.58
CA LYS A 11 2.95 34.59 45.28
C LYS A 11 4.11 33.63 44.99
N GLY A 12 3.97 32.81 43.96
CA GLY A 12 5.07 32.06 43.35
C GLY A 12 6.06 32.98 42.62
N PRO A 13 7.32 32.56 42.43
CA PRO A 13 8.32 33.35 41.73
C PRO A 13 8.01 33.42 40.23
N THR A 14 8.00 34.65 39.70
CA THR A 14 8.01 34.97 38.27
C THR A 14 9.32 34.50 37.63
N VAL A 15 9.24 33.50 36.76
CA VAL A 15 10.27 33.15 35.77
C VAL A 15 9.96 33.95 34.51
N GLY A 16 10.88 34.82 34.09
CA GLY A 16 10.78 35.53 32.81
C GLY A 16 11.31 34.66 31.67
N PRO A 17 10.86 34.89 30.42
CA PRO A 17 11.39 34.19 29.26
C PRO A 17 12.72 34.83 28.86
N ASP A 18 13.83 34.20 29.23
CA ASP A 18 15.12 34.39 28.56
C ASP A 18 15.14 33.43 27.35
N LEU A 19 14.89 33.99 26.16
CA LEU A 19 15.06 33.30 24.89
C LEU A 19 16.56 33.09 24.62
N PRO A 20 17.02 31.89 24.22
CA PRO A 20 18.38 31.71 23.76
C PRO A 20 18.59 32.40 22.41
N VAL A 21 19.54 33.34 22.41
CA VAL A 21 20.10 33.97 21.22
C VAL A 21 20.89 32.91 20.45
N TYR A 22 20.40 32.50 19.28
CA TYR A 22 21.15 31.65 18.35
C TYR A 22 22.39 32.39 17.84
N GLY A 23 23.56 31.80 18.10
CA GLY A 23 24.84 32.28 17.58
C GLY A 23 25.02 31.91 16.11
N ALA A 24 25.60 32.85 15.35
CA ALA A 24 26.00 32.65 13.96
C ALA A 24 26.98 31.47 13.80
N PRO A 25 26.92 30.70 12.68
CA PRO A 25 27.85 29.60 12.44
C PRO A 25 29.26 30.10 12.23
N SER A 26 30.22 29.44 12.90
CA SER A 26 31.65 29.60 12.69
C SER A 26 32.11 28.85 11.44
N ASP A 27 32.87 29.54 10.57
CA ASP A 27 33.53 28.99 9.38
C ASP A 27 34.37 27.73 9.68
N GLY A 28 33.86 26.57 9.27
CA GLY A 28 34.60 25.31 9.19
C GLY A 28 35.25 25.09 7.82
N PRO A 29 36.31 24.27 7.71
CA PRO A 29 37.01 24.04 6.45
C PRO A 29 36.15 23.24 5.45
N ALA A 30 36.17 23.68 4.19
CA ALA A 30 35.43 23.10 3.08
C ALA A 30 35.63 21.58 2.93
N HIS A 31 34.53 20.82 2.97
CA HIS A 31 34.48 19.43 2.54
C HIS A 31 34.56 19.34 1.01
N PRO A 32 35.28 18.36 0.43
CA PRO A 32 35.26 18.10 -1.01
C PRO A 32 33.84 17.67 -1.43
N GLY A 33 33.37 18.25 -2.54
CA GLY A 33 31.97 18.19 -2.97
C GLY A 33 31.40 16.78 -3.07
N ALA A 34 30.22 16.60 -2.49
CA ALA A 34 29.36 15.46 -2.74
C ALA A 34 28.97 15.44 -4.22
N GLY A 35 29.17 14.29 -4.88
CA GLY A 35 28.59 14.03 -6.19
C GLY A 35 27.07 14.08 -6.11
N ALA A 36 26.43 14.35 -7.25
CA ALA A 36 24.96 14.37 -7.37
C ALA A 36 24.35 13.08 -6.78
N PRO A 37 23.21 13.16 -6.06
CA PRO A 37 22.53 11.97 -5.58
C PRO A 37 22.08 11.12 -6.77
N ALA A 38 22.49 9.84 -6.78
CA ALA A 38 21.99 8.87 -7.74
C ALA A 38 20.49 8.64 -7.51
N ARG A 39 19.75 8.47 -8.60
CA ARG A 39 18.28 8.38 -8.66
C ARG A 39 17.74 7.32 -7.68
N ARG A 40 16.72 7.70 -6.88
CA ARG A 40 16.16 6.91 -5.76
C ARG A 40 15.38 5.65 -6.17
N GLY A 41 14.94 5.52 -7.43
CA GLY A 41 14.12 4.39 -7.89
C GLY A 41 14.80 3.02 -7.89
N ARG A 42 16.14 2.97 -7.92
CA ARG A 42 16.91 1.72 -8.12
C ARG A 42 17.04 0.80 -6.91
N ARG A 43 16.57 1.23 -5.72
CA ARG A 43 16.68 0.43 -4.49
C ARG A 43 15.46 -0.47 -4.23
N VAL A 44 14.39 -0.32 -5.00
CA VAL A 44 13.12 -1.02 -4.75
C VAL A 44 13.14 -2.45 -5.28
N VAL A 45 13.78 -2.69 -6.43
CA VAL A 45 13.91 -4.03 -7.03
C VAL A 45 14.71 -4.98 -6.14
N ALA A 46 15.83 -4.49 -5.60
CA ALA A 46 16.67 -5.30 -4.72
C ALA A 46 15.98 -5.58 -3.37
N ALA A 47 15.21 -4.63 -2.84
CA ALA A 47 14.39 -4.84 -1.64
C ALA A 47 13.24 -5.83 -1.84
N ALA A 48 12.60 -5.85 -3.01
CA ALA A 48 11.50 -6.78 -3.32
C ALA A 48 12.00 -8.23 -3.51
N VAL A 49 13.15 -8.41 -4.17
CA VAL A 49 13.81 -9.72 -4.31
C VAL A 49 14.36 -10.20 -2.96
N ALA A 50 14.93 -9.29 -2.14
CA ALA A 50 15.37 -9.59 -0.78
C ALA A 50 14.19 -9.95 0.15
N ALA A 51 13.03 -9.28 0.03
CA ALA A 51 11.84 -9.59 0.81
C ALA A 51 11.28 -10.99 0.50
N PHE A 52 11.37 -11.45 -0.75
CA PHE A 52 11.01 -12.82 -1.14
C PHE A 52 12.04 -13.87 -0.66
N ALA A 53 13.31 -13.49 -0.55
CA ALA A 53 14.41 -14.37 -0.14
C ALA A 53 14.46 -14.69 1.37
N VAL A 54 13.88 -13.86 2.24
CA VAL A 54 14.09 -13.93 3.70
C VAL A 54 13.36 -15.08 4.41
N ALA A 55 12.41 -15.78 3.80
CA ALA A 55 11.55 -16.71 4.54
C ALA A 55 12.19 -18.09 4.85
N ALA A 56 13.52 -18.27 4.77
CA ALA A 56 14.14 -19.56 4.45
C ALA A 56 15.08 -20.29 5.43
N GLY A 57 14.69 -21.44 6.02
CA GLY A 57 15.62 -22.47 6.58
C GLY A 57 15.23 -23.94 6.89
N ALA A 58 16.03 -25.00 6.77
CA ALA A 58 15.86 -26.35 7.34
C ALA A 58 17.12 -27.17 7.13
N VAL A 59 17.13 -28.28 7.84
CA VAL A 59 18.30 -29.03 8.22
C VAL A 59 18.06 -30.48 7.91
N GLY A 60 19.07 -31.11 7.31
CA GLY A 60 19.14 -32.54 7.11
C GLY A 60 18.77 -33.37 8.35
N VAL A 61 17.79 -34.25 8.13
CA VAL A 61 17.35 -35.29 9.07
C VAL A 61 18.52 -36.21 9.43
N SER A 62 18.99 -36.13 10.68
CA SER A 62 19.52 -37.29 11.38
C SER A 62 18.45 -37.79 12.36
N THR A 63 18.15 -39.08 12.25
CA THR A 63 17.10 -39.82 12.96
C THR A 63 16.95 -39.44 14.44
N LEU A 64 15.94 -38.63 14.76
CA LEU A 64 15.35 -38.56 16.09
C LEU A 64 13.85 -38.77 15.95
N THR A 65 13.38 -39.89 16.48
CA THR A 65 11.98 -40.16 16.79
C THR A 65 11.54 -39.32 18.01
N ALA A 66 11.88 -38.04 18.04
CA ALA A 66 11.56 -37.09 19.11
C ALA A 66 10.32 -36.27 18.71
N ALA A 67 9.60 -35.77 19.71
CA ALA A 67 8.38 -34.98 19.52
C ALA A 67 8.61 -33.84 18.51
N ASP A 68 7.59 -33.53 17.70
CA ASP A 68 7.61 -32.35 16.84
C ASP A 68 7.88 -31.10 17.70
N GLY A 69 8.96 -30.38 17.42
CA GLY A 69 9.38 -29.15 18.13
C GLY A 69 10.63 -29.26 19.02
N ALA A 70 11.08 -28.13 19.55
CA ALA A 70 12.30 -28.01 20.35
C ALA A 70 12.08 -28.35 21.85
N ASP A 71 13.16 -28.62 22.58
CA ASP A 71 13.11 -28.99 24.00
C ASP A 71 12.79 -27.80 24.94
N SER A 72 13.06 -26.56 24.53
CA SER A 72 12.80 -25.32 25.27
C SER A 72 12.38 -24.17 24.35
N PRO A 73 11.79 -23.08 24.89
CA PRO A 73 11.49 -21.85 24.14
C PRO A 73 12.69 -21.31 23.35
N GLU A 74 13.84 -21.17 24.01
CA GLU A 74 15.07 -20.64 23.40
C GLU A 74 15.57 -21.57 22.29
N ALA A 75 15.52 -22.89 22.52
CA ALA A 75 15.90 -23.86 21.50
C ALA A 75 14.98 -23.81 20.26
N ALA A 76 13.72 -23.40 20.40
CA ALA A 76 12.83 -23.18 19.27
C ALA A 76 13.25 -21.95 18.44
N VAL A 77 13.60 -20.85 19.11
CA VAL A 77 14.12 -19.64 18.45
C VAL A 77 15.48 -19.88 17.82
N GLU A 78 16.39 -20.60 18.48
CA GLU A 78 17.67 -21.03 17.90
C GLU A 78 17.44 -21.89 16.65
N ALA A 79 16.48 -22.81 16.68
CA ALA A 79 16.14 -23.62 15.52
C ALA A 79 15.58 -22.78 14.36
N PHE A 80 14.76 -21.77 14.65
CA PHE A 80 14.24 -20.82 13.67
C PHE A 80 15.36 -19.99 13.00
N PHE A 81 16.30 -19.43 13.77
CA PHE A 81 17.43 -18.69 13.18
C PHE A 81 18.44 -19.61 12.49
N THR A 82 18.73 -20.79 13.05
CA THR A 82 19.58 -21.81 12.40
C THR A 82 19.00 -22.26 11.06
N ALA A 83 17.68 -22.30 10.99
CA ALA A 83 16.97 -22.48 9.76
C ALA A 83 17.33 -21.29 8.86
N MET A 84 17.01 -20.04 9.21
CA MET A 84 17.30 -18.87 8.37
C MET A 84 18.75 -18.83 7.82
N GLU A 85 19.75 -19.15 8.65
CA GLU A 85 21.17 -19.24 8.26
C GLU A 85 21.50 -20.34 7.23
N ARG A 86 20.52 -21.16 6.85
CA ARG A 86 20.64 -22.25 5.87
C ARG A 86 19.73 -22.07 4.67
N GLU A 87 19.07 -20.92 4.56
CA GLU A 87 18.36 -20.51 3.36
C GLU A 87 17.28 -21.51 2.85
N ASP A 88 16.53 -22.18 3.73
CA ASP A 88 15.57 -23.27 3.44
C ASP A 88 14.09 -23.02 3.85
N LEU A 89 13.33 -22.19 3.11
CA LEU A 89 11.91 -21.78 3.33
C LEU A 89 11.04 -22.76 4.10
N LEU A 90 11.18 -24.03 3.77
CA LEU A 90 10.36 -25.08 4.34
C LEU A 90 10.62 -25.37 5.82
N GLY A 91 11.82 -25.27 6.36
CA GLY A 91 11.99 -25.56 7.80
C GLY A 91 11.90 -24.35 8.72
N VAL A 92 11.93 -23.11 8.20
CA VAL A 92 11.50 -21.92 8.93
C VAL A 92 10.02 -22.14 9.16
N ALA A 93 9.30 -22.55 8.11
CA ALA A 93 7.93 -23.05 8.26
C ALA A 93 7.83 -24.30 9.17
N GLU A 94 8.82 -25.20 9.25
CA GLU A 94 8.78 -26.31 10.23
C GLU A 94 9.08 -25.89 11.68
N ALA A 95 9.83 -24.81 11.89
CA ALA A 95 10.20 -24.27 13.20
C ALA A 95 9.09 -23.43 13.85
N ILE A 96 8.14 -22.93 13.04
CA ILE A 96 6.99 -22.19 13.55
C ILE A 96 5.88 -23.11 14.11
N ASP A 97 4.87 -22.52 14.76
CA ASP A 97 3.71 -23.20 15.34
C ASP A 97 3.10 -24.13 14.28
N PRO A 98 2.88 -25.43 14.60
CA PRO A 98 2.24 -26.37 13.69
C PRO A 98 0.95 -25.85 13.04
N ARG A 99 0.15 -25.05 13.74
CA ARG A 99 -1.08 -24.47 13.20
C ARG A 99 -0.83 -23.35 12.18
N GLU A 100 0.20 -22.53 12.39
CA GLU A 100 0.63 -21.52 11.40
C GLU A 100 1.31 -22.19 10.20
N ARG A 101 2.12 -23.22 10.45
CA ARG A 101 2.80 -24.02 9.43
C ARG A 101 1.83 -24.66 8.44
N GLU A 102 0.69 -25.15 8.91
CA GLU A 102 -0.36 -25.75 8.07
C GLU A 102 -0.94 -24.76 7.05
N VAL A 103 -0.74 -23.46 7.26
CA VAL A 103 -1.16 -22.39 6.35
C VAL A 103 0.01 -21.88 5.52
N VAL A 104 1.15 -21.59 6.16
CA VAL A 104 2.32 -20.99 5.52
C VAL A 104 2.99 -21.94 4.53
N ARG A 105 3.14 -23.22 4.87
CA ARG A 105 3.89 -24.15 4.03
C ARG A 105 3.24 -24.39 2.66
N PRO A 106 1.93 -24.73 2.56
CA PRO A 106 1.28 -24.88 1.26
C PRO A 106 1.34 -23.59 0.43
N ALA A 107 1.22 -22.43 1.08
CA ALA A 107 1.34 -21.15 0.40
C ALA A 107 2.74 -20.91 -0.19
N LEU A 108 3.81 -21.23 0.55
CA LEU A 108 5.19 -21.15 0.05
C LEU A 108 5.42 -22.11 -1.12
N GLU A 109 4.97 -23.37 -1.00
CA GLU A 109 5.10 -24.37 -2.06
C GLU A 109 4.33 -23.94 -3.33
N SER A 110 3.08 -23.48 -3.16
CA SER A 110 2.24 -22.97 -4.26
C SER A 110 2.84 -21.74 -4.91
N THR A 111 3.34 -20.78 -4.13
CA THR A 111 3.98 -19.56 -4.65
C THR A 111 5.25 -19.91 -5.42
N GLY A 112 6.06 -20.84 -4.94
CA GLY A 112 7.26 -21.30 -5.66
C GLY A 112 6.94 -22.02 -6.96
N ASP A 113 5.88 -22.83 -7.00
CA ASP A 113 5.40 -23.49 -8.22
C ASP A 113 4.88 -22.47 -9.24
N GLU A 114 4.20 -21.45 -8.75
CA GLU A 114 3.60 -20.40 -9.55
C GLU A 114 4.64 -19.41 -10.10
N ALA A 115 5.60 -18.99 -9.29
CA ALA A 115 6.75 -18.21 -9.75
C ALA A 115 7.53 -18.94 -10.86
N ARG A 116 7.66 -20.28 -10.77
CA ARG A 116 8.24 -21.10 -11.84
C ARG A 116 7.36 -21.14 -13.09
N ARG A 117 6.03 -21.23 -12.93
CA ARG A 117 5.07 -21.20 -14.06
C ARG A 117 5.14 -19.87 -14.82
N LEU A 118 5.23 -18.76 -14.09
CA LEU A 118 5.28 -17.40 -14.63
C LEU A 118 6.66 -17.03 -15.20
N GLY A 119 7.67 -17.89 -15.05
CA GLY A 119 9.04 -17.58 -15.49
C GLY A 119 9.73 -16.50 -14.65
N LEU A 120 9.21 -16.22 -13.44
CA LEU A 120 9.84 -15.36 -12.44
C LEU A 120 10.94 -16.11 -11.67
N ALA A 121 10.78 -17.42 -11.51
CA ALA A 121 11.77 -18.32 -10.94
C ALA A 121 12.18 -19.40 -11.96
N SER A 122 13.41 -19.87 -11.84
CA SER A 122 13.93 -20.99 -12.63
C SER A 122 13.55 -22.34 -12.01
N ASP A 123 13.70 -23.42 -12.78
CA ASP A 123 13.59 -24.80 -12.28
C ASP A 123 14.62 -25.14 -11.19
N ALA A 124 15.65 -24.30 -10.99
CA ALA A 124 16.67 -24.47 -9.97
C ALA A 124 16.26 -23.89 -8.60
N LEU A 125 15.12 -23.19 -8.51
CA LEU A 125 14.60 -22.69 -7.23
C LEU A 125 14.31 -23.87 -6.29
N ASP A 126 15.11 -24.00 -5.24
CA ASP A 126 14.90 -24.95 -4.16
C ASP A 126 14.53 -24.18 -2.89
N LEU A 127 13.28 -24.36 -2.44
CA LEU A 127 12.81 -23.80 -1.18
C LEU A 127 13.52 -24.43 0.04
N ARG A 128 14.44 -25.38 -0.16
CA ARG A 128 15.31 -25.92 0.88
C ARG A 128 16.79 -25.54 0.78
N ASP A 129 17.14 -24.66 -0.16
CA ASP A 129 18.51 -24.22 -0.40
C ASP A 129 18.45 -23.04 -1.38
N LEU A 130 18.01 -21.87 -0.90
CA LEU A 130 17.90 -20.66 -1.70
C LEU A 130 19.32 -20.16 -2.04
N GLN A 131 19.73 -20.42 -3.27
CA GLN A 131 21.00 -19.95 -3.79
C GLN A 131 21.01 -18.43 -3.95
N GLY A 132 22.20 -17.83 -3.82
CA GLY A 132 22.43 -16.39 -3.99
C GLY A 132 21.96 -15.52 -2.83
N VAL A 133 21.52 -16.13 -1.73
CA VAL A 133 21.20 -15.46 -0.47
C VAL A 133 22.10 -16.10 0.58
N GLU A 134 22.70 -15.28 1.43
CA GLU A 134 23.49 -15.73 2.57
C GLU A 134 22.99 -14.98 3.79
N ILE A 135 22.52 -15.71 4.79
CA ILE A 135 22.06 -15.14 6.07
C ILE A 135 23.00 -15.62 7.16
N GLU A 136 23.62 -14.68 7.88
CA GLU A 136 24.47 -14.98 9.03
C GLU A 136 23.84 -14.38 10.30
N VAL A 137 23.76 -15.15 11.39
CA VAL A 137 23.29 -14.67 12.69
C VAL A 137 24.41 -14.79 13.72
N ASP A 138 25.08 -13.68 13.98
CA ASP A 138 26.19 -13.61 14.92
C ASP A 138 25.75 -13.20 16.32
N GLY A 139 26.36 -13.78 17.34
CA GLY A 139 26.24 -13.32 18.73
C GLY A 139 24.87 -13.50 19.39
N LEU A 140 23.99 -14.31 18.81
CA LEU A 140 22.62 -14.52 19.30
C LEU A 140 22.58 -14.92 20.78
N THR A 141 21.98 -14.07 21.61
CA THR A 141 21.79 -14.28 23.04
C THR A 141 20.32 -14.16 23.40
N LEU A 142 19.74 -15.25 23.93
CA LEU A 142 18.32 -15.37 24.22
C LEU A 142 18.03 -15.37 25.72
N ASP A 143 16.96 -14.71 26.13
CA ASP A 143 16.38 -14.79 27.48
C ASP A 143 14.88 -15.10 27.36
N SER A 144 14.41 -16.16 28.03
CA SER A 144 12.98 -16.49 28.01
C SER A 144 12.25 -16.10 29.28
N THR A 145 11.04 -15.58 29.09
CA THR A 145 10.07 -15.32 30.13
C THR A 145 8.81 -16.15 29.89
N THR A 146 8.48 -17.03 30.83
CA THR A 146 7.20 -17.77 30.79
C THR A 146 6.03 -16.80 30.87
N LEU A 147 5.14 -16.83 29.88
CA LEU A 147 3.91 -16.03 29.84
C LEU A 147 2.78 -16.78 30.54
N GLN A 148 2.63 -18.07 30.20
CA GLN A 148 1.69 -19.03 30.75
C GLN A 148 2.24 -20.46 30.56
N ASP A 149 1.70 -21.46 31.25
CA ASP A 149 2.01 -22.87 30.97
C ASP A 149 1.74 -23.18 29.49
N GLY A 150 2.80 -23.39 28.70
CA GLY A 150 2.74 -23.63 27.25
C GLY A 150 3.00 -22.42 26.36
N TRP A 151 3.25 -21.22 26.93
CA TRP A 151 3.58 -19.99 26.21
C TRP A 151 4.77 -19.29 26.86
N ALA A 152 5.75 -18.87 26.07
CA ALA A 152 6.90 -18.12 26.55
C ALA A 152 7.29 -17.03 25.55
N ALA A 153 7.64 -15.84 26.04
CA ALA A 153 8.33 -14.83 25.24
C ALA A 153 9.83 -15.12 25.33
N VAL A 154 10.52 -15.01 24.21
CA VAL A 154 11.96 -15.11 24.09
C VAL A 154 12.45 -13.77 23.56
N ASP A 155 13.19 -13.07 24.40
CA ASP A 155 13.84 -11.82 24.07
C ASP A 155 15.22 -12.11 23.48
N VAL A 156 15.49 -11.56 22.30
CA VAL A 156 16.84 -11.48 21.75
C VAL A 156 17.53 -10.29 22.41
N THR A 157 18.45 -10.59 23.31
CA THR A 157 19.15 -9.58 24.13
C THR A 157 20.45 -9.09 23.51
N ASP A 158 21.00 -9.86 22.57
CA ASP A 158 22.16 -9.53 21.75
C ASP A 158 22.09 -10.39 20.47
N GLY A 159 22.65 -9.89 19.38
CA GLY A 159 22.70 -10.59 18.11
C GLY A 159 22.67 -9.64 16.92
N THR A 160 23.27 -10.07 15.81
CA THR A 160 23.27 -9.31 14.55
C THR A 160 22.91 -10.27 13.42
N LEU A 161 21.94 -9.89 12.61
CA LEU A 161 21.59 -10.58 11.37
C LEU A 161 22.25 -9.84 10.21
N THR A 162 23.08 -10.53 9.46
CA THR A 162 23.65 -10.05 8.20
C THR A 162 23.00 -10.82 7.07
N ALA A 163 22.30 -10.13 6.18
CA ALA A 163 21.76 -10.72 4.96
C ALA A 163 22.54 -10.16 3.78
N SER A 164 23.18 -11.05 3.01
CA SER A 164 23.78 -10.73 1.72
C SER A 164 23.04 -11.43 0.60
N ALA A 165 22.86 -10.73 -0.52
CA ALA A 165 22.29 -11.29 -1.73
C ALA A 165 23.24 -11.01 -2.91
N ASP A 166 23.61 -12.06 -3.65
CA ASP A 166 24.19 -11.96 -5.00
C ASP A 166 23.08 -12.25 -6.00
N LEU A 167 22.55 -11.18 -6.60
CA LEU A 167 21.44 -11.23 -7.54
C LEU A 167 21.71 -12.15 -8.74
N ARG A 168 22.98 -12.44 -9.07
CA ARG A 168 23.35 -13.34 -10.18
C ARG A 168 23.27 -14.82 -9.81
N GLU A 169 23.31 -15.14 -8.52
CA GLU A 169 23.25 -16.52 -8.03
C GLU A 169 21.82 -16.93 -7.66
N ILE A 170 20.91 -15.98 -7.49
CA ILE A 170 19.49 -16.27 -7.21
C ILE A 170 18.89 -17.02 -8.41
N PRO A 171 18.18 -18.15 -8.19
CA PRO A 171 17.61 -18.97 -9.26
C PRO A 171 16.36 -18.34 -9.86
N VAL A 172 16.44 -17.08 -10.29
CA VAL A 172 15.38 -16.33 -10.96
C VAL A 172 15.18 -16.81 -12.40
N GLY A 173 13.98 -16.59 -12.92
CA GLY A 173 13.68 -16.86 -14.33
C GLY A 173 14.14 -15.72 -15.25
N ALA A 174 13.93 -15.91 -16.56
CA ALA A 174 14.51 -15.05 -17.59
C ALA A 174 14.09 -13.57 -17.46
N VAL A 175 12.82 -13.33 -17.11
CA VAL A 175 12.25 -12.00 -16.92
C VAL A 175 13.02 -11.21 -15.87
N ILE A 176 13.19 -11.79 -14.68
CA ILE A 176 13.90 -11.13 -13.58
C ILE A 176 15.41 -11.08 -13.83
N ALA A 177 15.98 -12.10 -14.47
CA ALA A 177 17.40 -12.11 -14.83
C ALA A 177 17.76 -10.93 -15.76
N GLU A 178 16.89 -10.61 -16.72
CA GLU A 178 17.07 -9.45 -17.61
C GLU A 178 17.06 -8.14 -16.83
N LEU A 179 16.08 -7.94 -15.94
CA LEU A 179 16.00 -6.74 -15.10
C LEU A 179 17.23 -6.57 -14.19
N ILE A 180 17.75 -7.67 -13.67
CA ILE A 180 18.98 -7.68 -12.85
C ILE A 180 20.20 -7.29 -13.70
N ASP A 181 20.33 -7.89 -14.90
CA ASP A 181 21.44 -7.60 -15.82
C ASP A 181 21.41 -6.14 -16.26
N ASP A 182 20.24 -5.59 -16.57
CA ASP A 182 20.06 -4.18 -16.96
C ASP A 182 20.44 -3.21 -15.84
N GLU A 183 20.01 -3.48 -14.59
CA GLU A 183 20.39 -2.64 -13.44
C GLU A 183 21.90 -2.69 -13.18
N ILE A 184 22.51 -3.88 -13.28
CA ILE A 184 23.96 -4.06 -13.14
C ILE A 184 24.72 -3.31 -14.24
N ASP A 185 24.31 -3.44 -15.49
CA ASP A 185 24.93 -2.74 -16.63
C ASP A 185 24.76 -1.23 -16.53
N ALA A 186 23.65 -0.77 -15.93
CA ALA A 186 23.41 0.61 -15.57
C ALA A 186 24.22 1.10 -14.35
N GLY A 187 25.12 0.27 -13.81
CA GLY A 187 26.05 0.59 -12.74
C GLY A 187 25.56 0.24 -11.33
N GLY A 188 24.50 -0.55 -11.21
CA GLY A 188 24.03 -1.13 -9.95
C GLY A 188 25.02 -2.15 -9.37
N ASN A 189 24.96 -2.36 -8.05
CA ASN A 189 25.72 -3.42 -7.41
C ASN A 189 24.93 -4.73 -7.50
N SER A 190 25.59 -5.82 -7.90
CA SER A 190 25.00 -7.17 -7.86
C SER A 190 24.91 -7.73 -6.44
N ASP A 191 25.71 -7.15 -5.54
CA ASP A 191 25.88 -7.62 -4.17
C ASP A 191 25.30 -6.57 -3.24
N GLU A 192 24.26 -6.94 -2.52
CA GLU A 192 23.68 -6.12 -1.46
C GLU A 192 23.88 -6.81 -0.12
N THR A 193 24.33 -6.07 0.88
CA THR A 193 24.47 -6.55 2.26
C THR A 193 23.73 -5.61 3.17
N THR A 194 22.81 -6.16 3.96
CA THR A 194 22.06 -5.46 4.99
C THR A 194 22.37 -6.09 6.34
N GLU A 195 22.69 -5.25 7.31
CA GLU A 195 22.88 -5.66 8.70
C GLU A 195 21.71 -5.14 9.53
N ALA A 196 21.13 -6.01 10.35
CA ALA A 196 20.09 -5.69 11.30
C ALA A 196 20.53 -6.08 12.72
N ASP A 197 20.38 -5.15 13.65
CA ASP A 197 20.51 -5.43 15.07
C ASP A 197 19.28 -6.23 15.51
N LEU A 198 19.50 -7.42 16.09
CA LEU A 198 18.42 -8.26 16.59
C LEU A 198 18.09 -7.95 18.06
N SER A 199 18.87 -7.10 18.73
CA SER A 199 18.53 -6.70 20.09
C SER A 199 17.15 -6.03 20.12
N ASP A 200 16.39 -6.33 21.18
CA ASP A 200 14.99 -5.92 21.36
C ASP A 200 13.96 -6.68 20.52
N LEU A 201 14.37 -7.61 19.65
CA LEU A 201 13.44 -8.55 19.02
C LEU A 201 12.85 -9.48 20.07
N ARG A 202 11.52 -9.52 20.17
CA ARG A 202 10.78 -10.46 21.02
C ARG A 202 9.97 -11.43 20.16
N LEU A 203 10.22 -12.72 20.37
CA LEU A 203 9.46 -13.79 19.73
C LEU A 203 8.63 -14.54 20.78
N VAL A 204 7.37 -14.84 20.47
CA VAL A 204 6.54 -15.72 21.28
C VAL A 204 6.70 -17.15 20.80
N THR A 205 6.90 -18.06 21.74
CA THR A 205 6.95 -19.50 21.50
C THR A 205 5.79 -20.19 22.19
N VAL A 206 5.28 -21.23 21.55
CA VAL A 206 4.14 -22.01 22.00
C VAL A 206 4.52 -23.48 22.06
N ARG A 207 3.95 -24.20 23.04
CA ARG A 207 4.18 -25.62 23.20
C ARG A 207 3.02 -26.42 22.62
N ARG A 208 3.28 -27.17 21.55
CA ARG A 208 2.32 -28.02 20.84
C ARG A 208 2.97 -29.38 20.61
N ASP A 209 2.17 -30.46 20.64
CA ASP A 209 2.62 -31.84 20.35
C ASP A 209 3.86 -32.35 21.11
N GLY A 210 4.18 -31.71 22.23
CA GLY A 210 5.29 -32.07 23.12
C GLY A 210 6.53 -31.19 23.00
N GLY A 211 6.69 -30.44 21.90
CA GLY A 211 7.81 -29.54 21.64
C GLY A 211 7.41 -28.05 21.63
N TRP A 212 8.43 -27.18 21.63
CA TRP A 212 8.29 -25.74 21.51
C TRP A 212 8.51 -25.28 20.07
N HIS A 213 7.73 -24.28 19.64
CA HIS A 213 7.73 -23.71 18.31
C HIS A 213 7.63 -22.19 18.39
N VAL A 214 8.16 -21.47 17.40
CA VAL A 214 7.97 -20.02 17.28
C VAL A 214 6.58 -19.74 16.73
N SER A 215 5.81 -18.82 17.30
CA SER A 215 4.56 -18.36 16.69
C SER A 215 4.74 -16.94 16.19
N LEU A 216 4.67 -16.75 14.87
CA LEU A 216 4.79 -15.44 14.25
C LEU A 216 3.59 -14.57 14.60
N LEU A 217 2.39 -15.14 14.63
CA LEU A 217 1.17 -14.38 14.91
C LEU A 217 1.11 -13.92 16.38
N TYR A 218 1.45 -14.79 17.34
CA TYR A 218 1.56 -14.35 18.74
C TYR A 218 2.72 -13.38 18.96
N SER A 219 3.83 -13.51 18.20
CA SER A 219 4.94 -12.54 18.26
C SER A 219 4.48 -11.15 17.82
N ALA A 220 3.78 -11.05 16.68
CA ALA A 220 3.22 -9.79 16.18
C ALA A 220 2.19 -9.20 17.15
N ALA A 221 1.26 -10.01 17.66
CA ALA A 221 0.26 -9.56 18.63
C ALA A 221 0.90 -9.05 19.94
N GLU A 222 1.95 -9.72 20.42
CA GLU A 222 2.68 -9.27 21.61
C GLU A 222 3.49 -7.99 21.33
N ALA A 223 4.10 -7.86 20.15
CA ALA A 223 4.79 -6.64 19.73
C ALA A 223 3.82 -5.44 19.71
N ILE A 224 2.68 -5.57 19.02
CA ILE A 224 1.63 -4.55 18.98
C ILE A 224 1.17 -4.19 20.39
N ARG A 225 0.79 -5.19 21.20
CA ARG A 225 0.31 -4.98 22.58
C ARG A 225 1.35 -4.25 23.43
N SER A 226 2.62 -4.63 23.30
CA SER A 226 3.72 -4.07 24.10
C SER A 226 4.17 -2.68 23.64
N GLY A 227 3.90 -2.32 22.38
CA GLY A 227 4.21 -1.00 21.81
C GLY A 227 3.18 0.09 22.14
N LEU A 228 2.04 -0.26 22.72
CA LEU A 228 1.04 0.71 23.19
C LEU A 228 1.55 1.45 24.45
N ASP A 229 1.38 2.77 24.50
CA ASP A 229 1.83 3.62 25.62
C ASP A 229 1.32 3.13 26.99
N ASP A 230 0.06 2.68 27.03
CA ASP A 230 -0.59 2.04 28.17
C ASP A 230 -0.87 0.56 27.86
N ALA A 231 0.20 -0.20 27.56
CA ALA A 231 0.14 -1.61 27.18
C ALA A 231 -0.84 -2.41 28.08
N PRO A 232 -1.95 -2.94 27.51
CA PRO A 232 -2.94 -3.69 28.28
C PRO A 232 -2.31 -4.97 28.82
N PRO A 233 -2.85 -5.54 29.92
CA PRO A 233 -2.33 -6.79 30.47
C PRO A 233 -2.37 -7.89 29.41
N ARG A 234 -1.40 -8.81 29.48
CA ARG A 234 -1.40 -10.01 28.63
C ARG A 234 -2.69 -10.80 28.80
N PRO A 235 -3.22 -11.40 27.72
CA PRO A 235 -4.40 -12.23 27.82
C PRO A 235 -4.12 -13.51 28.61
N VAL A 236 -5.19 -14.18 29.03
CA VAL A 236 -5.12 -15.55 29.52
C VAL A 236 -5.31 -16.45 28.30
N TYR A 237 -4.22 -17.07 27.84
CA TYR A 237 -4.23 -17.86 26.61
C TYR A 237 -5.18 -19.07 26.75
N GLY A 238 -6.03 -19.26 25.74
CA GLY A 238 -7.11 -20.26 25.71
C GLY A 238 -8.39 -19.86 26.44
N GLU A 239 -8.46 -18.66 27.06
CA GLU A 239 -9.66 -18.14 27.74
C GLU A 239 -10.19 -16.85 27.06
N GLY A 240 -9.77 -16.57 25.83
CA GLY A 240 -10.21 -15.42 25.05
C GLY A 240 -11.64 -15.51 24.52
N ILE A 241 -11.94 -14.77 23.45
CA ILE A 241 -13.26 -14.79 22.79
C ILE A 241 -13.54 -16.21 22.30
N PRO A 242 -14.64 -16.86 22.73
CA PRO A 242 -14.93 -18.23 22.32
C PRO A 242 -15.23 -18.30 20.82
N ALA A 243 -14.74 -19.35 20.17
CA ALA A 243 -15.02 -19.60 18.77
C ALA A 243 -16.46 -20.11 18.59
N GLU A 244 -17.23 -19.40 17.77
CA GLU A 244 -18.65 -19.60 17.51
C GLU A 244 -18.92 -19.61 15.99
N GLY A 245 -18.51 -20.70 15.34
CA GLY A 245 -18.67 -20.89 13.89
C GLY A 245 -20.12 -21.15 13.49
N ALA A 246 -20.39 -21.18 12.20
CA ALA A 246 -21.72 -21.32 11.60
C ALA A 246 -22.07 -22.77 11.23
N SER A 247 -23.28 -23.01 10.69
CA SER A 247 -23.72 -24.35 10.27
C SER A 247 -23.33 -24.73 8.84
N SER A 248 -22.87 -23.77 8.05
CA SER A 248 -22.40 -23.93 6.67
C SER A 248 -21.28 -22.91 6.34
N PRO A 249 -20.46 -23.16 5.31
CA PRO A 249 -19.46 -22.21 4.81
C PRO A 249 -20.05 -20.82 4.54
N GLU A 250 -21.16 -20.76 3.81
CA GLU A 250 -21.81 -19.52 3.40
C GLU A 250 -22.38 -18.75 4.59
N GLU A 251 -22.88 -19.46 5.60
CA GLU A 251 -23.37 -18.82 6.82
C GLU A 251 -22.20 -18.23 7.63
N ALA A 252 -21.02 -18.87 7.66
CA ALA A 252 -19.85 -18.32 8.34
C ALA A 252 -19.39 -17.01 7.71
N VAL A 253 -19.30 -16.96 6.38
CA VAL A 253 -18.94 -15.73 5.65
C VAL A 253 -19.99 -14.65 5.83
N ARG A 254 -21.28 -15.00 5.73
CA ARG A 254 -22.35 -14.02 5.95
C ARG A 254 -22.31 -13.44 7.36
N GLU A 255 -22.11 -14.28 8.38
CA GLU A 255 -21.98 -13.80 9.76
C GLU A 255 -20.74 -12.91 9.97
N ALA A 256 -19.63 -13.19 9.27
CA ALA A 256 -18.44 -12.33 9.29
C ALA A 256 -18.71 -10.98 8.61
N VAL A 257 -19.37 -10.97 7.45
CA VAL A 257 -19.75 -9.75 6.73
C VAL A 257 -20.74 -8.92 7.55
N ASP A 258 -21.77 -9.55 8.11
CA ASP A 258 -22.74 -8.90 8.99
C ASP A 258 -22.05 -8.28 10.22
N ALA A 259 -21.10 -8.99 10.82
CA ALA A 259 -20.31 -8.50 11.94
C ALA A 259 -19.42 -7.31 11.55
N ALA A 260 -18.76 -7.35 10.39
CA ALA A 260 -17.93 -6.27 9.89
C ALA A 260 -18.78 -5.01 9.59
N ALA A 261 -19.92 -5.17 8.90
CA ALA A 261 -20.85 -4.08 8.63
C ALA A 261 -21.41 -3.45 9.92
N ALA A 262 -21.71 -4.27 10.92
CA ALA A 262 -22.14 -3.84 12.25
C ALA A 262 -20.99 -3.35 13.15
N ARG A 263 -19.73 -3.44 12.69
CA ARG A 263 -18.51 -3.17 13.48
C ARG A 263 -18.45 -3.95 14.79
N ASP A 264 -19.02 -5.15 14.81
CA ASP A 264 -18.96 -6.08 15.93
C ASP A 264 -17.67 -6.90 15.87
N VAL A 265 -16.56 -6.27 16.26
CA VAL A 265 -15.24 -6.90 16.29
C VAL A 265 -15.24 -8.20 17.10
N ARG A 266 -16.04 -8.26 18.18
CA ARG A 266 -16.17 -9.47 19.00
C ARG A 266 -16.78 -10.60 18.20
N ARG A 267 -17.87 -10.36 17.46
CA ARG A 267 -18.50 -11.37 16.61
C ARG A 267 -17.60 -11.77 15.44
N LEU A 268 -16.91 -10.79 14.84
CA LEU A 268 -15.97 -11.04 13.75
C LEU A 268 -14.87 -12.01 14.19
N ILE A 269 -14.27 -11.80 15.36
CA ILE A 269 -13.28 -12.72 15.94
C ILE A 269 -13.92 -14.07 16.29
N ALA A 270 -15.12 -14.08 16.86
CA ALA A 270 -15.78 -15.34 17.23
C ALA A 270 -16.02 -16.27 16.04
N VAL A 271 -16.25 -15.74 14.83
CA VAL A 271 -16.46 -16.56 13.62
C VAL A 271 -15.16 -16.90 12.87
N THR A 272 -14.01 -16.39 13.30
CA THR A 272 -12.71 -16.85 12.76
C THR A 272 -12.33 -18.23 13.28
N SER A 273 -11.48 -18.94 12.54
CA SER A 273 -11.06 -20.29 12.91
C SER A 273 -10.19 -20.29 14.17
N PRO A 274 -10.52 -21.12 15.18
CA PRO A 274 -9.70 -21.27 16.38
C PRO A 274 -8.41 -22.06 16.17
N GLU A 275 -8.26 -22.75 15.03
CA GLU A 275 -7.03 -23.46 14.70
C GLU A 275 -6.02 -22.48 14.10
N GLU A 276 -6.40 -21.78 13.04
CA GLU A 276 -5.50 -20.82 12.38
C GLU A 276 -5.35 -19.50 13.15
N ALA A 277 -6.45 -18.93 13.63
CA ALA A 277 -6.49 -17.57 14.18
C ALA A 277 -6.59 -17.57 15.72
N ALA A 278 -6.02 -18.58 16.39
CA ALA A 278 -6.05 -18.71 17.86
C ALA A 278 -5.58 -17.42 18.57
N VAL A 279 -4.62 -16.69 17.98
CA VAL A 279 -4.15 -15.40 18.51
C VAL A 279 -5.26 -14.36 18.58
N LEU A 280 -6.17 -14.31 17.59
CA LEU A 280 -7.26 -13.34 17.55
C LEU A 280 -8.24 -13.63 18.67
N HIS A 281 -8.50 -14.91 18.95
CA HIS A 281 -9.34 -15.30 20.08
C HIS A 281 -8.71 -14.86 21.41
N ASP A 282 -7.44 -15.19 21.63
CA ASP A 282 -6.73 -14.87 22.88
C ASP A 282 -6.58 -13.37 23.12
N TYR A 283 -6.18 -12.60 22.11
CA TYR A 283 -6.04 -11.14 22.18
C TYR A 283 -7.36 -10.41 21.93
N GLY A 284 -8.45 -11.13 21.68
CA GLY A 284 -9.67 -10.53 21.13
C GLY A 284 -10.33 -9.47 22.01
N GLU A 285 -10.28 -9.64 23.33
CA GLU A 285 -10.79 -8.61 24.25
C GLU A 285 -9.99 -7.30 24.16
N ILE A 286 -8.66 -7.38 23.95
CA ILE A 286 -7.82 -6.21 23.73
C ILE A 286 -8.19 -5.52 22.42
N LEU A 287 -8.41 -6.30 21.36
CA LEU A 287 -8.81 -5.78 20.05
C LEU A 287 -10.19 -5.12 20.08
N VAL A 288 -11.14 -5.71 20.82
CA VAL A 288 -12.48 -5.13 21.04
C VAL A 288 -12.38 -3.81 21.81
N ASP A 289 -11.55 -3.74 22.85
CA ASP A 289 -11.35 -2.50 23.61
C ASP A 289 -10.67 -1.42 22.75
N MET A 290 -9.71 -1.80 21.90
CA MET A 290 -9.01 -0.89 20.97
C MET A 290 -9.92 -0.35 19.86
N ALA A 291 -10.84 -1.17 19.36
CA ALA A 291 -11.79 -0.74 18.33
C ALA A 291 -12.77 0.33 18.85
N GLY A 292 -12.97 0.41 20.17
CA GLY A 292 -13.80 1.41 20.80
C GLY A 292 -15.29 1.26 20.50
N GLU A 293 -16.06 2.31 20.82
CA GLU A 293 -17.46 2.39 20.40
C GLU A 293 -17.51 2.80 18.93
N PRO A 294 -18.33 2.13 18.09
CA PRO A 294 -18.43 2.49 16.68
C PRO A 294 -18.90 3.93 16.54
N ASP A 295 -18.18 4.70 15.72
CA ASP A 295 -18.55 6.09 15.40
C ASP A 295 -19.77 6.13 14.46
N ASP A 296 -20.81 6.87 14.86
CA ASP A 296 -22.03 7.05 14.06
C ASP A 296 -21.82 7.94 12.82
N SER A 297 -20.63 8.53 12.63
CA SER A 297 -20.28 9.38 11.47
C SER A 297 -20.29 8.66 10.13
N SER A 298 -20.22 7.34 10.15
CA SER A 298 -20.25 6.51 8.95
C SER A 298 -21.03 5.22 9.18
N SER A 299 -21.60 4.68 8.12
CA SER A 299 -22.34 3.42 8.14
C SER A 299 -21.96 2.56 6.93
N ILE A 300 -21.95 1.25 7.14
CA ILE A 300 -21.78 0.26 6.08
C ILE A 300 -22.99 -0.67 6.15
N SER A 301 -23.69 -0.87 5.05
CA SER A 301 -24.69 -1.92 4.90
C SER A 301 -24.31 -2.85 3.77
N VAL A 302 -24.64 -4.13 3.93
CA VAL A 302 -24.50 -5.14 2.89
C VAL A 302 -25.87 -5.76 2.67
N ASP A 303 -26.41 -5.52 1.49
CA ASP A 303 -27.69 -5.99 1.00
C ASP A 303 -27.44 -7.00 -0.15
N ASP A 304 -28.42 -7.88 -0.39
CA ASP A 304 -28.43 -8.84 -1.51
C ASP A 304 -27.14 -9.69 -1.70
N LEU A 305 -26.46 -10.04 -0.60
CA LEU A 305 -25.27 -10.90 -0.59
C LEU A 305 -25.60 -12.35 -1.00
N GLY A 306 -25.35 -12.65 -2.27
CA GLY A 306 -25.33 -13.99 -2.85
C GLY A 306 -23.96 -14.63 -2.65
N LEU A 307 -23.92 -15.87 -2.17
CA LEU A 307 -22.68 -16.60 -1.91
C LEU A 307 -22.72 -17.94 -2.61
N GLU A 308 -21.60 -18.34 -3.18
CA GLU A 308 -21.37 -19.64 -3.79
C GLU A 308 -20.16 -20.32 -3.16
N THR A 309 -20.24 -21.63 -2.98
CA THR A 309 -19.16 -22.43 -2.38
C THR A 309 -18.59 -23.39 -3.39
N THR A 310 -17.26 -23.44 -3.45
CA THR A 310 -16.50 -24.48 -4.18
C THR A 310 -15.60 -25.27 -3.22
N GLU A 311 -15.14 -26.44 -3.67
CA GLU A 311 -14.20 -27.25 -2.89
C GLU A 311 -12.81 -26.59 -2.91
N GLY A 312 -12.26 -26.32 -1.73
CA GLY A 312 -10.89 -25.85 -1.55
C GLY A 312 -9.91 -27.00 -1.26
N PRO A 313 -8.61 -26.69 -1.17
CA PRO A 313 -7.58 -27.66 -0.78
C PRO A 313 -7.81 -28.20 0.64
N ASP A 314 -7.29 -29.40 0.92
CA ASP A 314 -7.26 -30.01 2.26
C ASP A 314 -8.60 -30.07 3.02
N GLY A 315 -9.70 -30.06 2.27
CA GLY A 315 -11.05 -30.16 2.84
C GLY A 315 -11.68 -28.82 3.22
N THR A 316 -11.01 -27.69 2.95
CA THR A 316 -11.59 -26.34 3.09
C THR A 316 -12.69 -26.08 2.07
N ARG A 317 -13.37 -24.94 2.22
CA ARG A 317 -14.38 -24.46 1.28
C ARG A 317 -14.08 -23.02 0.92
N LEU A 318 -14.02 -22.75 -0.38
CA LEU A 318 -13.83 -21.40 -0.92
C LEU A 318 -15.21 -20.82 -1.17
N VAL A 319 -15.53 -19.73 -0.49
CA VAL A 319 -16.82 -19.05 -0.56
C VAL A 319 -16.64 -17.72 -1.25
N SER A 320 -17.23 -17.56 -2.43
CA SER A 320 -17.14 -16.34 -3.24
C SER A 320 -18.49 -15.65 -3.28
N ALA A 321 -18.49 -14.31 -3.31
CA ALA A 321 -19.73 -13.56 -3.47
C ALA A 321 -20.21 -13.62 -4.94
N SER A 322 -21.36 -14.22 -5.22
CA SER A 322 -21.94 -14.24 -6.57
C SER A 322 -22.69 -12.95 -6.91
N SER A 323 -23.10 -12.20 -5.89
CA SER A 323 -23.74 -10.89 -6.01
C SER A 323 -23.66 -10.16 -4.68
N PHE A 324 -23.66 -8.83 -4.69
CA PHE A 324 -23.78 -8.02 -3.49
C PHE A 324 -24.22 -6.59 -3.82
N GLU A 325 -24.82 -5.93 -2.85
CA GLU A 325 -24.97 -4.47 -2.81
C GLU A 325 -24.37 -3.98 -1.50
N VAL A 326 -23.26 -3.24 -1.56
CA VAL A 326 -22.66 -2.60 -0.38
C VAL A 326 -22.94 -1.12 -0.46
N THR A 327 -23.49 -0.55 0.60
CA THR A 327 -23.61 0.90 0.77
C THR A 327 -22.65 1.34 1.86
N TYR A 328 -21.78 2.29 1.56
CA TYR A 328 -21.07 3.10 2.54
C TYR A 328 -21.63 4.51 2.51
N GLU A 329 -21.90 5.09 3.68
CA GLU A 329 -22.38 6.46 3.81
C GLU A 329 -21.67 7.13 4.97
N ASN A 330 -21.11 8.31 4.74
CA ASN A 330 -20.57 9.20 5.77
C ASN A 330 -21.21 10.60 5.65
N GLU A 331 -20.70 11.59 6.36
CA GLU A 331 -21.27 12.95 6.34
C GLU A 331 -21.11 13.69 4.99
N TRP A 332 -20.19 13.25 4.13
CA TRP A 332 -19.82 13.90 2.87
C TRP A 332 -20.40 13.16 1.66
N GLU A 333 -20.36 11.83 1.69
CA GLU A 333 -20.62 11.00 0.52
C GLU A 333 -21.33 9.69 0.85
N ARG A 334 -22.07 9.22 -0.17
CA ARG A 334 -22.69 7.91 -0.24
C ARG A 334 -22.09 7.16 -1.42
N MET A 335 -21.43 6.05 -1.13
CA MET A 335 -20.90 5.11 -2.11
C MET A 335 -21.77 3.85 -2.13
N VAL A 336 -22.22 3.46 -3.32
CA VAL A 336 -22.97 2.21 -3.53
C VAL A 336 -22.23 1.34 -4.53
N TRP A 337 -21.82 0.15 -4.08
CA TRP A 337 -21.20 -0.87 -4.91
C TRP A 337 -22.21 -1.99 -5.16
N VAL A 338 -22.56 -2.21 -6.42
CA VAL A 338 -23.47 -3.29 -6.83
C VAL A 338 -22.68 -4.25 -7.71
N SER A 339 -22.68 -5.53 -7.37
CA SER A 339 -22.17 -6.59 -8.23
C SER A 339 -23.24 -7.66 -8.48
N ASP A 340 -23.38 -8.05 -9.74
CA ASP A 340 -24.22 -9.18 -10.17
C ASP A 340 -23.41 -10.43 -10.53
N GLY A 341 -22.11 -10.42 -10.20
CA GLY A 341 -21.15 -11.48 -10.52
C GLY A 341 -20.51 -11.37 -11.91
N GLU A 342 -21.07 -10.57 -12.83
CA GLU A 342 -20.51 -10.30 -14.16
C GLU A 342 -19.96 -8.87 -14.25
N CYS A 343 -20.64 -7.91 -13.61
CA CYS A 343 -20.27 -6.51 -13.57
C CYS A 343 -20.27 -5.98 -12.14
N MET A 344 -19.38 -5.03 -11.86
CA MET A 344 -19.39 -4.22 -10.65
C MET A 344 -19.68 -2.77 -11.04
N THR A 345 -20.75 -2.20 -10.49
CA THR A 345 -21.13 -0.80 -10.64
C THR A 345 -20.84 -0.07 -9.35
N THR A 346 -20.08 1.03 -9.42
CA THR A 346 -19.87 1.93 -8.29
C THR A 346 -20.59 3.24 -8.55
N THR A 347 -21.40 3.68 -7.60
CA THR A 347 -22.08 4.98 -7.64
C THR A 347 -21.62 5.84 -6.49
N TYR A 348 -21.17 7.05 -6.79
CA TYR A 348 -20.77 8.08 -5.85
C TYR A 348 -21.84 9.17 -5.84
N GLU A 349 -22.36 9.51 -4.67
CA GLU A 349 -23.34 10.58 -4.48
C GLU A 349 -22.90 11.49 -3.33
N ALA A 350 -22.93 12.81 -3.54
CA ALA A 350 -22.77 13.76 -2.44
C ALA A 350 -23.98 13.67 -1.49
N VAL A 351 -23.72 13.60 -0.19
CA VAL A 351 -24.77 13.59 0.84
C VAL A 351 -25.33 15.00 1.04
N ASP A 352 -24.47 16.02 0.97
CA ASP A 352 -24.91 17.42 0.97
C ASP A 352 -25.28 17.88 -0.46
N PRO A 353 -26.55 18.26 -0.73
CA PRO A 353 -26.95 18.76 -2.03
C PRO A 353 -26.32 20.12 -2.41
N ASP A 354 -25.71 20.84 -1.46
CA ASP A 354 -24.96 22.06 -1.72
C ASP A 354 -23.54 21.78 -2.23
N ASP A 355 -23.01 20.55 -2.04
CA ASP A 355 -21.74 20.12 -2.65
C ASP A 355 -21.97 19.73 -4.12
N SER A 356 -21.42 20.57 -5.00
CA SER A 356 -21.81 20.63 -6.41
C SER A 356 -21.22 19.53 -7.31
N TRP A 357 -20.64 18.46 -6.77
CA TRP A 357 -20.08 17.42 -7.63
C TRP A 357 -21.20 16.51 -8.16
N PRO A 358 -21.35 16.37 -9.49
CA PRO A 358 -22.36 15.50 -10.06
C PRO A 358 -22.06 14.06 -9.62
N GLY A 359 -23.08 13.35 -9.13
CA GLY A 359 -22.92 11.94 -8.80
C GLY A 359 -22.34 11.18 -9.99
N GLN A 360 -21.33 10.36 -9.73
CA GLN A 360 -20.60 9.62 -10.74
C GLN A 360 -20.95 8.14 -10.63
N THR A 361 -21.28 7.51 -11.75
CA THR A 361 -21.44 6.06 -11.82
C THR A 361 -20.36 5.51 -12.75
N THR A 362 -19.55 4.60 -12.23
CA THR A 362 -18.60 3.80 -13.00
C THR A 362 -19.08 2.36 -13.00
N SER A 363 -18.78 1.61 -14.07
CA SER A 363 -19.10 0.19 -14.15
C SER A 363 -17.96 -0.55 -14.83
N VAL A 364 -17.60 -1.69 -14.26
CA VAL A 364 -16.49 -2.53 -14.71
C VAL A 364 -17.04 -3.95 -14.87
N CYS A 365 -17.01 -4.48 -16.08
CA CYS A 365 -17.56 -5.79 -16.42
C CYS A 365 -16.46 -6.79 -16.80
N GLU A 366 -16.73 -8.07 -16.58
CA GLU A 366 -15.90 -9.17 -17.07
C GLU A 366 -15.82 -9.10 -18.61
N GLY A 367 -14.62 -8.83 -19.13
CA GLY A 367 -14.34 -8.66 -20.57
C GLY A 367 -14.15 -7.21 -21.04
N ASP A 368 -14.54 -6.22 -20.23
CA ASP A 368 -14.17 -4.81 -20.41
C ASP A 368 -12.89 -4.45 -19.62
N LEU A 369 -12.46 -5.34 -18.72
CA LEU A 369 -11.16 -5.30 -18.09
C LEU A 369 -10.08 -5.59 -19.14
N ASP A 370 -9.60 -4.52 -19.77
CA ASP A 370 -8.32 -4.58 -20.46
C ASP A 370 -7.23 -4.89 -19.41
N PRO A 371 -6.50 -6.03 -19.54
CA PRO A 371 -5.39 -6.35 -18.64
C PRO A 371 -4.38 -5.21 -18.50
N GLU A 372 -4.30 -4.33 -19.50
CA GLU A 372 -3.37 -3.19 -19.55
C GLU A 372 -3.87 -1.97 -18.78
N ALA A 373 -5.18 -1.70 -18.77
CA ALA A 373 -5.79 -0.64 -17.95
C ALA A 373 -5.85 -1.00 -16.45
N ALA A 374 -5.55 -2.26 -16.13
CA ALA A 374 -5.65 -2.78 -14.79
C ALA A 374 -4.46 -2.39 -13.89
N GLY A 375 -3.41 -1.66 -14.30
CA GLY A 375 -2.21 -1.45 -13.45
C GLY A 375 -2.41 -0.91 -12.03
N PRO A 376 -2.89 0.34 -11.85
CA PRO A 376 -3.22 0.86 -10.52
C PRO A 376 -4.46 0.19 -9.93
N TRP A 377 -5.36 -0.28 -10.80
CA TRP A 377 -6.51 -1.10 -10.44
C TRP A 377 -6.10 -2.48 -9.90
N LEU A 378 -4.95 -3.05 -10.27
CA LEU A 378 -4.36 -4.31 -9.84
C LEU A 378 -3.82 -4.10 -8.44
N GLY A 379 -3.27 -2.94 -8.10
CA GLY A 379 -3.02 -2.59 -6.69
C GLY A 379 -4.30 -2.65 -5.83
N TRP A 380 -5.43 -2.19 -6.38
CA TRP A 380 -6.75 -2.24 -5.72
C TRP A 380 -7.51 -3.57 -5.89
N THR A 381 -7.23 -4.36 -6.91
CA THR A 381 -7.87 -5.66 -7.18
C THR A 381 -7.01 -6.82 -6.69
N PHE A 382 -5.74 -6.58 -6.34
CA PHE A 382 -5.04 -7.37 -5.34
C PHE A 382 -5.53 -7.03 -3.93
N SER A 383 -6.06 -5.82 -3.68
CA SER A 383 -6.68 -5.50 -2.39
C SER A 383 -8.16 -5.95 -2.27
N LEU A 384 -8.90 -6.09 -3.39
CA LEU A 384 -10.34 -6.46 -3.38
C LEU A 384 -10.83 -7.43 -4.48
N GLY A 385 -9.99 -7.91 -5.39
CA GLY A 385 -10.32 -8.91 -6.43
C GLY A 385 -11.20 -8.40 -7.58
N THR A 386 -10.72 -8.41 -8.82
CA THR A 386 -11.61 -8.42 -10.01
C THR A 386 -12.42 -9.72 -10.09
N THR A 387 -11.91 -10.77 -9.47
CA THR A 387 -12.69 -11.93 -9.05
C THR A 387 -13.31 -11.62 -7.70
N THR A 388 -14.62 -11.74 -7.61
CA THR A 388 -15.40 -11.62 -6.36
C THR A 388 -14.60 -12.18 -5.17
N PRO A 389 -14.42 -11.41 -4.08
CA PRO A 389 -13.55 -11.79 -2.98
C PRO A 389 -13.90 -13.19 -2.50
N THR A 390 -12.90 -14.05 -2.46
CA THR A 390 -13.06 -15.45 -2.08
C THR A 390 -12.55 -15.63 -0.67
N VAL A 391 -13.43 -16.06 0.21
CA VAL A 391 -13.14 -16.31 1.62
C VAL A 391 -13.00 -17.80 1.82
N THR A 392 -11.84 -18.21 2.33
CA THR A 392 -11.61 -19.60 2.72
C THR A 392 -12.28 -19.86 4.05
N THR A 393 -12.98 -20.98 4.14
CA THR A 393 -13.62 -21.47 5.37
C THR A 393 -13.19 -22.89 5.66
N GLU A 394 -13.14 -23.24 6.94
CA GLU A 394 -12.82 -24.59 7.39
C GLU A 394 -13.80 -25.12 8.44
N GLU A 395 -13.93 -26.44 8.49
CA GLU A 395 -14.82 -27.12 9.43
C GLU A 395 -14.03 -27.59 10.65
N VAL A 396 -14.35 -27.05 11.83
CA VAL A 396 -13.79 -27.46 13.12
C VAL A 396 -14.94 -27.95 14.01
N ASP A 397 -14.86 -29.19 14.47
CA ASP A 397 -15.88 -29.82 15.34
C ASP A 397 -17.34 -29.74 14.81
N GLY A 398 -17.52 -29.76 13.49
CA GLY A 398 -18.84 -29.72 12.86
C GLY A 398 -19.43 -28.32 12.70
N ARG A 399 -18.63 -27.27 12.89
CA ARG A 399 -18.98 -25.86 12.65
C ARG A 399 -18.01 -25.25 11.64
N TRP A 400 -18.49 -24.30 10.87
CA TRP A 400 -17.71 -23.61 9.83
C TRP A 400 -17.21 -22.28 10.33
N TYR A 401 -15.95 -21.98 10.03
CA TYR A 401 -15.26 -20.77 10.46
C TYR A 401 -14.58 -20.10 9.27
N VAL A 402 -14.44 -18.78 9.32
CA VAL A 402 -13.60 -18.04 8.37
C VAL A 402 -12.13 -18.27 8.71
N ALA A 403 -11.33 -18.61 7.70
CA ALA A 403 -9.91 -18.90 7.79
C ALA A 403 -9.12 -17.70 7.24
N PRO A 404 -8.82 -16.65 8.04
CA PRO A 404 -8.38 -15.36 7.50
C PRO A 404 -7.01 -15.41 6.81
N ALA A 405 -6.01 -16.11 7.37
CA ALA A 405 -4.69 -16.11 6.75
C ALA A 405 -4.68 -16.97 5.46
N ARG A 406 -5.41 -18.10 5.43
CA ARG A 406 -5.69 -18.87 4.23
C ARG A 406 -6.46 -18.06 3.20
N SER A 407 -7.45 -17.28 3.62
CA SER A 407 -8.21 -16.42 2.68
C SER A 407 -7.28 -15.44 1.95
N VAL A 408 -6.34 -14.81 2.67
CA VAL A 408 -5.34 -13.92 2.07
C VAL A 408 -4.39 -14.69 1.15
N LEU A 409 -3.85 -15.83 1.61
CA LEU A 409 -2.88 -16.62 0.83
C LEU A 409 -3.49 -17.30 -0.39
N ASP A 410 -4.71 -17.82 -0.27
CA ASP A 410 -5.48 -18.41 -1.37
C ASP A 410 -5.87 -17.33 -2.39
N THR A 411 -6.24 -16.12 -1.93
CA THR A 411 -6.49 -14.98 -2.82
C THR A 411 -5.22 -14.60 -3.57
N PHE A 412 -4.07 -14.51 -2.89
CA PHE A 412 -2.79 -14.24 -3.52
C PHE A 412 -2.40 -15.33 -4.52
N GLY A 413 -2.54 -16.60 -4.16
CA GLY A 413 -2.26 -17.73 -5.05
C GLY A 413 -3.20 -17.78 -6.26
N ALA A 414 -4.49 -17.48 -6.08
CA ALA A 414 -5.46 -17.38 -7.17
C ALA A 414 -5.14 -16.21 -8.11
N ALA A 415 -4.74 -15.06 -7.56
CA ALA A 415 -4.33 -13.91 -8.36
C ALA A 415 -3.11 -14.28 -9.23
N LEU A 416 -2.08 -14.90 -8.64
CA LEU A 416 -0.93 -15.36 -9.41
C LEU A 416 -1.31 -16.43 -10.47
N ALA A 417 -2.24 -17.34 -10.16
CA ALA A 417 -2.68 -18.38 -11.08
C ALA A 417 -3.43 -17.84 -12.33
N VAL A 418 -3.95 -16.62 -12.27
CA VAL A 418 -4.59 -15.94 -13.41
C VAL A 418 -3.55 -15.28 -14.32
N LEU A 419 -2.41 -14.85 -13.76
CA LEU A 419 -1.36 -14.18 -14.54
C LEU A 419 -0.74 -15.14 -15.56
N ASP A 420 -0.32 -14.61 -16.70
CA ASP A 420 0.65 -15.27 -17.56
C ASP A 420 2.06 -14.67 -17.42
N ALA A 421 3.01 -15.19 -18.20
CA ALA A 421 4.40 -14.73 -18.11
C ALA A 421 4.56 -13.28 -18.57
N ASP A 422 3.75 -12.82 -19.53
CA ASP A 422 3.79 -11.46 -20.06
C ASP A 422 3.20 -10.49 -19.02
N ASP A 423 2.14 -10.89 -18.30
CA ASP A 423 1.60 -10.13 -17.17
C ASP A 423 2.60 -10.00 -16.01
N ALA A 424 3.29 -11.11 -15.70
CA ALA A 424 4.30 -11.14 -14.65
C ALA A 424 5.53 -10.27 -15.01
N GLU A 425 5.93 -10.25 -16.29
CA GLU A 425 6.97 -9.36 -16.80
C GLU A 425 6.56 -7.90 -16.67
N ARG A 426 5.35 -7.54 -17.11
CA ARG A 426 4.82 -6.20 -16.90
C ARG A 426 4.84 -5.84 -15.42
N PHE A 427 4.29 -6.68 -14.55
CA PHE A 427 4.31 -6.41 -13.11
C PHE A 427 5.72 -6.24 -12.53
N ALA A 428 6.69 -7.05 -12.97
CA ALA A 428 8.09 -6.91 -12.53
C ALA A 428 8.70 -5.57 -12.99
N ARG A 429 8.48 -5.19 -14.25
CA ARG A 429 8.88 -3.88 -14.80
C ARG A 429 8.20 -2.72 -14.08
N TRP A 430 6.95 -2.89 -13.65
CA TRP A 430 6.23 -1.87 -12.88
C TRP A 430 6.95 -1.55 -11.58
N ILE A 431 7.28 -2.59 -10.82
CA ILE A 431 7.95 -2.46 -9.52
C ILE A 431 9.36 -1.89 -9.70
N SER A 432 10.00 -2.11 -10.85
CA SER A 432 11.27 -1.44 -11.18
C SER A 432 11.15 0.02 -11.59
N GLY A 433 9.92 0.56 -11.62
CA GLY A 433 9.63 1.97 -11.93
C GLY A 433 9.20 2.21 -13.37
N GLU A 434 9.00 1.17 -14.17
CA GLU A 434 8.45 1.28 -15.52
C GLU A 434 6.92 1.35 -15.46
N THR A 435 6.39 2.44 -14.92
CA THR A 435 4.92 2.65 -14.77
C THR A 435 4.19 2.82 -16.10
N TRP A 436 4.94 3.05 -17.16
CA TRP A 436 4.45 3.41 -18.47
C TRP A 436 3.60 2.36 -19.18
N GLN A 437 3.85 1.09 -18.90
CA GLN A 437 3.14 -0.04 -19.48
C GLN A 437 1.66 -0.14 -19.08
N PHE A 438 1.21 0.72 -18.16
CA PHE A 438 -0.21 0.87 -17.80
C PHE A 438 -0.85 2.10 -18.44
N THR A 439 -0.14 2.75 -19.37
CA THR A 439 -0.74 3.78 -20.20
C THR A 439 -1.86 3.14 -21.02
N PRO A 440 -3.11 3.58 -20.90
CA PRO A 440 -4.25 2.93 -21.53
C PRO A 440 -4.12 2.98 -23.06
N ASP A 441 -4.48 1.87 -23.72
CA ASP A 441 -4.52 1.77 -25.18
C ASP A 441 -5.33 2.90 -25.83
N GLU A 442 -6.40 3.35 -25.16
CA GLU A 442 -7.23 4.48 -25.60
C GLU A 442 -6.43 5.78 -25.78
N LEU A 443 -5.40 6.00 -24.95
CA LEU A 443 -4.50 7.15 -25.10
C LEU A 443 -3.67 7.01 -26.38
N TRP A 444 -3.05 5.84 -26.58
CA TRP A 444 -2.24 5.55 -27.76
C TRP A 444 -3.06 5.61 -29.06
N GLU A 445 -4.27 5.05 -29.05
CA GLU A 445 -5.23 5.13 -30.13
C GLU A 445 -5.64 6.58 -30.43
N ALA A 446 -5.90 7.38 -29.40
CA ALA A 446 -6.24 8.80 -29.56
C ALA A 446 -5.10 9.60 -30.18
N CYS A 447 -3.85 9.27 -29.85
CA CYS A 447 -2.64 9.81 -30.47
C CYS A 447 -2.40 9.29 -31.89
N GLY A 448 -3.02 8.18 -32.28
CA GLY A 448 -2.77 7.49 -33.55
C GLY A 448 -1.38 6.86 -33.63
N THR A 449 -0.80 6.47 -32.50
CA THR A 449 0.47 5.72 -32.41
C THR A 449 0.24 4.38 -31.73
N GLU A 450 1.09 3.41 -32.01
CA GLU A 450 1.12 2.15 -31.25
C GLU A 450 2.00 2.34 -30.00
N PRO A 451 1.68 1.70 -28.87
CA PRO A 451 2.58 1.65 -27.72
C PRO A 451 3.93 1.04 -28.12
N PRO A 452 5.05 1.46 -27.50
CA PRO A 452 6.34 0.82 -27.70
C PRO A 452 6.32 -0.64 -27.19
N SER A 453 7.21 -1.48 -27.73
CA SER A 453 7.40 -2.85 -27.24
C SER A 453 7.92 -2.83 -25.81
N LEU A 454 7.54 -3.83 -25.00
CA LEU A 454 8.15 -4.07 -23.67
C LEU A 454 9.67 -4.28 -23.76
N ASP A 455 10.18 -4.72 -24.91
CA ASP A 455 11.62 -4.90 -25.17
C ASP A 455 12.39 -3.59 -25.46
N ASP A 456 11.73 -2.43 -25.52
CA ASP A 456 12.36 -1.12 -25.84
C ASP A 456 11.86 0.00 -24.91
N PRO A 457 12.13 -0.08 -23.59
CA PRO A 457 11.66 0.91 -22.62
C PRO A 457 12.21 2.32 -22.90
N ASP A 458 13.41 2.43 -23.51
CA ASP A 458 14.01 3.70 -23.92
C ASP A 458 13.15 4.44 -24.97
N ALA A 459 12.35 3.71 -25.76
CA ALA A 459 11.45 4.31 -26.73
C ALA A 459 10.22 4.96 -26.08
N PHE A 460 9.87 4.60 -24.84
CA PHE A 460 8.64 5.07 -24.20
C PHE A 460 8.58 6.57 -24.00
N GLU A 461 9.58 7.19 -23.37
CA GLU A 461 9.55 8.65 -23.14
C GLU A 461 9.43 9.42 -24.45
N GLY A 462 10.02 8.90 -25.54
CA GLY A 462 9.87 9.45 -26.88
C GLY A 462 8.46 9.30 -27.41
N ALA A 463 7.94 8.08 -27.39
CA ALA A 463 6.61 7.72 -27.89
C ALA A 463 5.50 8.45 -27.12
N LEU A 464 5.57 8.51 -25.79
CA LEU A 464 4.59 9.20 -24.96
C LEU A 464 4.61 10.70 -25.23
N ARG A 465 5.79 11.32 -25.32
CA ARG A 465 5.91 12.76 -25.63
C ARG A 465 5.29 13.06 -27.01
N ASP A 466 5.58 12.22 -28.00
CA ASP A 466 5.02 12.36 -29.35
C ASP A 466 3.49 12.10 -29.36
N CYS A 467 3.01 11.18 -28.53
CA CYS A 467 1.59 10.90 -28.31
C CYS A 467 0.89 12.12 -27.71
N ILE A 468 1.34 12.62 -26.56
CA ILE A 468 0.76 13.79 -25.88
C ILE A 468 0.73 15.00 -26.82
N ALA A 469 1.81 15.24 -27.58
CA ALA A 469 1.87 16.34 -28.56
C ALA A 469 0.90 16.16 -29.75
N SER A 470 0.42 14.95 -29.99
CA SER A 470 -0.50 14.59 -31.08
C SER A 470 -1.95 14.41 -30.62
N LEU A 471 -2.22 14.48 -29.30
CA LEU A 471 -3.56 14.31 -28.76
C LEU A 471 -4.51 15.39 -29.31
N PRO A 472 -5.77 15.04 -29.61
CA PRO A 472 -6.80 16.02 -29.90
C PRO A 472 -7.00 16.98 -28.72
N ASP A 473 -7.20 18.28 -29.00
CA ASP A 473 -7.51 19.30 -27.98
C ASP A 473 -8.76 18.96 -27.15
N ASP A 474 -9.62 18.07 -27.65
CA ASP A 474 -10.86 17.60 -27.03
C ASP A 474 -10.78 16.16 -26.48
N TYR A 475 -9.58 15.60 -26.32
CA TYR A 475 -9.41 14.31 -25.66
C TYR A 475 -9.91 14.37 -24.21
N ALA A 476 -10.83 13.48 -23.87
CA ALA A 476 -11.43 13.35 -22.55
C ALA A 476 -11.36 11.89 -22.04
N GLY A 477 -10.43 11.10 -22.59
CA GLY A 477 -10.20 9.73 -22.14
C GLY A 477 -9.37 9.67 -20.85
N PRO A 478 -9.10 8.47 -20.33
CA PRO A 478 -8.33 8.27 -19.11
C PRO A 478 -6.87 8.72 -19.27
N TRP A 479 -6.28 9.16 -18.16
CA TRP A 479 -4.90 9.68 -18.06
C TRP A 479 -4.04 8.89 -17.05
N TYR A 480 -4.57 7.82 -16.47
CA TYR A 480 -3.84 7.00 -15.49
C TYR A 480 -2.65 6.27 -16.15
N GLY A 481 -1.57 6.01 -15.40
CA GLY A 481 -0.40 5.29 -15.91
C GLY A 481 0.66 6.15 -16.59
N LEU A 482 0.44 7.47 -16.68
CA LEU A 482 1.53 8.39 -16.97
C LEU A 482 2.53 8.39 -15.81
N PRO A 483 3.85 8.51 -16.06
CA PRO A 483 4.82 8.70 -15.00
C PRO A 483 4.44 9.97 -14.23
N ASP A 484 3.82 9.75 -13.07
CA ASP A 484 3.55 10.81 -12.12
C ASP A 484 4.82 11.16 -11.37
N ASP A 485 5.32 12.36 -11.62
CA ASP A 485 6.11 13.10 -10.64
C ASP A 485 5.22 13.69 -9.52
N GLY A 486 3.94 13.28 -9.39
CA GLY A 486 3.12 13.51 -8.19
C GLY A 486 1.58 13.47 -8.33
N ALA A 487 0.96 12.32 -8.62
CA ALA A 487 -0.51 12.23 -8.63
C ALA A 487 -1.13 12.43 -7.23
N VAL A 488 -1.80 13.57 -7.09
CA VAL A 488 -3.02 13.69 -6.29
C VAL A 488 -4.18 13.16 -7.14
N ILE A 489 -4.81 12.09 -6.67
CA ILE A 489 -6.06 11.57 -7.22
C ILE A 489 -7.17 12.62 -6.97
N GLY A 490 -7.78 13.14 -8.04
CA GLY A 490 -9.11 13.77 -7.96
C GLY A 490 -9.18 15.30 -7.92
N VAL A 491 -8.23 16.05 -8.52
CA VAL A 491 -8.42 17.51 -8.66
C VAL A 491 -9.25 17.82 -9.93
N PRO A 492 -10.37 18.55 -9.84
CA PRO A 492 -11.19 18.92 -11.00
C PRO A 492 -10.50 19.99 -11.87
N ASP A 493 -10.42 19.77 -13.18
CA ASP A 493 -10.16 20.77 -14.24
C ASP A 493 -9.12 21.87 -13.92
N VAL A 494 -8.04 21.53 -13.20
CA VAL A 494 -6.84 22.36 -13.23
C VAL A 494 -6.07 21.90 -14.45
N ALA A 495 -6.02 22.74 -15.48
CA ALA A 495 -5.16 22.51 -16.64
C ALA A 495 -3.78 22.07 -16.13
N MET A 496 -3.35 20.88 -16.55
CA MET A 496 -2.00 20.36 -16.27
C MET A 496 -1.01 21.52 -16.49
N PRO A 497 -0.15 21.83 -15.51
CA PRO A 497 0.69 23.01 -15.60
C PRO A 497 1.57 22.95 -16.85
N ASP A 498 1.76 24.11 -17.49
CA ASP A 498 2.68 24.24 -18.63
C ASP A 498 4.09 23.75 -18.23
N GLU A 499 4.81 23.07 -19.13
CA GLU A 499 6.15 22.46 -18.91
C GLU A 499 7.14 23.37 -18.15
N GLY A 500 6.97 24.69 -18.24
CA GLY A 500 7.79 25.67 -17.53
C GLY A 500 7.70 25.58 -16.00
N VAL A 501 6.53 25.28 -15.43
CA VAL A 501 6.31 25.24 -13.97
C VAL A 501 7.08 24.07 -13.36
N TRP A 502 7.00 22.89 -13.97
CA TRP A 502 7.74 21.71 -13.52
C TRP A 502 9.25 21.89 -13.68
N ALA A 503 9.70 22.48 -14.79
CA ALA A 503 11.11 22.84 -14.94
C ALA A 503 11.59 23.76 -13.81
N CYS A 504 10.73 24.67 -13.32
CA CYS A 504 11.05 25.48 -12.15
C CYS A 504 11.15 24.66 -10.86
N VAL A 505 10.26 23.68 -10.63
CA VAL A 505 10.31 22.79 -9.46
C VAL A 505 11.57 21.93 -9.47
N ASP A 506 11.90 21.32 -10.61
CA ASP A 506 13.01 20.37 -10.74
C ASP A 506 14.39 21.04 -10.69
N ASP A 507 14.55 22.19 -11.35
CA ASP A 507 15.85 22.85 -11.44
C ASP A 507 16.18 23.69 -10.19
N SER A 508 15.17 24.02 -9.37
CA SER A 508 15.34 24.86 -8.19
C SER A 508 15.79 24.05 -6.98
N ARG A 509 16.86 24.51 -6.32
CA ARG A 509 17.42 23.84 -5.14
C ARG A 509 17.03 24.53 -3.84
N THR A 510 16.34 25.66 -3.94
CA THR A 510 15.92 26.50 -2.83
C THR A 510 14.57 27.14 -3.15
N ALA A 511 13.82 27.49 -2.11
CA ALA A 511 12.54 28.19 -2.26
C ALA A 511 12.69 29.52 -3.03
N ASP A 512 13.80 30.24 -2.84
CA ASP A 512 14.08 31.50 -3.55
C ASP A 512 14.32 31.28 -5.06
N GLU A 513 14.95 30.17 -5.45
CA GLU A 513 15.15 29.80 -6.86
C GLU A 513 13.84 29.39 -7.52
N LEU A 514 13.01 28.62 -6.80
CA LEU A 514 11.68 28.22 -7.25
C LEU A 514 10.79 29.45 -7.43
N GLU A 515 10.75 30.34 -6.44
CA GLU A 515 9.98 31.57 -6.51
C GLU A 515 10.44 32.46 -7.66
N GLY A 516 11.75 32.64 -7.83
CA GLY A 516 12.31 33.42 -8.93
C GLY A 516 11.92 32.85 -10.30
N CYS A 517 11.92 31.52 -10.43
CA CYS A 517 11.57 30.84 -11.67
C CYS A 517 10.08 30.96 -11.99
N LEU A 518 9.20 30.67 -11.02
CA LEU A 518 7.74 30.79 -11.18
C LEU A 518 7.31 32.24 -11.49
N ARG A 519 7.94 33.23 -10.84
CA ARG A 519 7.73 34.65 -11.19
C ARG A 519 8.18 34.98 -12.61
N GLY A 520 9.26 34.36 -13.08
CA GLY A 520 9.72 34.47 -14.46
C GLY A 520 8.67 33.99 -15.47
N LEU A 521 7.98 32.88 -15.17
CA LEU A 521 6.87 32.38 -15.99
C LEU A 521 5.67 33.33 -15.98
N VAL A 522 5.36 33.95 -14.84
CA VAL A 522 4.31 34.98 -14.77
C VAL A 522 4.67 36.20 -15.62
N GLU A 523 5.92 36.64 -15.58
CA GLU A 523 6.40 37.77 -16.36
C GLU A 523 6.42 37.50 -17.88
N SER A 524 6.72 36.26 -18.30
CA SER A 524 6.65 35.85 -19.70
C SER A 524 5.22 35.61 -20.19
N GLY A 525 4.27 35.47 -19.26
CA GLY A 525 2.87 35.14 -19.54
C GLY A 525 2.60 33.64 -19.71
N GLU A 526 3.57 32.81 -19.31
CA GLU A 526 3.51 31.34 -19.30
C GLU A 526 2.87 30.78 -18.01
N LEU A 527 2.71 31.61 -16.97
CA LEU A 527 1.94 31.26 -15.77
C LEU A 527 0.95 32.40 -15.42
N PRO A 528 -0.36 32.14 -15.30
CA PRO A 528 -1.29 33.15 -14.80
C PRO A 528 -0.90 33.58 -13.38
N VAL A 529 -0.93 34.89 -13.09
CA VAL A 529 -0.49 35.43 -11.79
C VAL A 529 -1.30 34.87 -10.62
N GLU A 530 -2.56 34.51 -10.87
CA GLU A 530 -3.46 33.85 -9.91
C GLU A 530 -3.00 32.46 -9.50
N GLN A 531 -2.20 31.77 -10.33
CA GLN A 531 -1.65 30.45 -10.01
C GLN A 531 -0.31 30.53 -9.26
N LEU A 532 0.36 31.68 -9.25
CA LEU A 532 1.65 31.83 -8.56
C LEU A 532 1.53 31.59 -7.05
N ALA A 533 0.45 32.05 -6.42
CA ALA A 533 0.24 31.94 -4.98
C ALA A 533 0.14 30.48 -4.50
N PRO A 534 -0.74 29.63 -5.08
CA PRO A 534 -0.77 28.20 -4.79
C PRO A 534 0.61 27.52 -4.83
N TRP A 535 1.36 27.68 -5.92
CA TRP A 535 2.66 27.04 -6.11
C TRP A 535 3.73 27.51 -5.12
N LEU A 536 3.76 28.81 -4.79
CA LEU A 536 4.70 29.33 -3.79
C LEU A 536 4.38 28.84 -2.37
N CYS A 537 3.10 28.59 -2.09
CA CYS A 537 2.64 28.22 -0.78
C CYS A 537 2.60 26.70 -0.58
N GLU A 538 2.51 25.91 -1.64
CA GLU A 538 2.59 24.44 -1.60
C GLU A 538 3.94 23.94 -1.06
N GLY A 539 5.03 24.69 -1.29
CA GLY A 539 6.33 24.43 -0.65
C GLY A 539 6.32 24.52 0.89
N VAL A 540 5.30 25.14 1.49
CA VAL A 540 5.08 25.13 2.95
C VAL A 540 4.49 23.78 3.40
N TYR A 541 3.71 23.13 2.54
CA TYR A 541 3.07 21.83 2.78
C TYR A 541 4.00 20.65 2.46
N LEU A 542 4.83 20.76 1.42
CA LEU A 542 5.80 19.74 1.00
C LEU A 542 6.96 19.53 2.00
N GLY A 543 7.05 20.37 3.04
CA GLY A 543 7.99 20.20 4.16
C GLY A 543 7.48 19.29 5.28
N ILE A 544 6.21 18.87 5.21
CA ILE A 544 5.57 17.94 6.14
C ILE A 544 5.88 16.51 5.68
N ASP A 545 6.37 15.68 6.59
CA ASP A 545 6.55 14.25 6.34
C ASP A 545 5.36 13.43 6.87
N GLU A 546 5.25 12.18 6.45
CA GLU A 546 4.21 11.24 6.93
C GLU A 546 4.23 11.00 8.46
N GLY A 547 5.25 11.50 9.18
CA GLY A 547 5.39 11.37 10.64
C GLY A 547 5.02 12.63 11.43
N SER A 548 4.56 13.68 10.75
CA SER A 548 4.26 14.96 11.38
C SER A 548 3.06 14.86 12.33
N THR A 549 3.17 15.50 13.49
CA THR A 549 2.12 15.52 14.51
C THR A 549 0.91 16.35 14.08
N GLU A 550 -0.26 16.15 14.70
CA GLU A 550 -1.48 16.94 14.45
C GLU A 550 -1.24 18.45 14.63
N GLU A 551 -0.43 18.83 15.62
CA GLU A 551 -0.03 20.23 15.86
C GLU A 551 0.86 20.79 14.72
N GLU A 552 1.71 19.96 14.12
CA GLU A 552 2.55 20.36 12.98
C GLU A 552 1.73 20.49 11.69
N LEU A 553 0.74 19.62 11.49
CA LEU A 553 -0.22 19.72 10.38
C LEU A 553 -1.06 20.99 10.49
N GLU A 554 -1.64 21.26 11.66
CA GLU A 554 -2.42 22.49 11.90
C GLU A 554 -1.55 23.75 11.72
N THR A 555 -0.29 23.70 12.18
CA THR A 555 0.67 24.81 11.99
C THR A 555 1.02 25.03 10.51
N ALA A 556 1.14 23.96 9.73
CA ALA A 556 1.47 24.05 8.32
C ALA A 556 0.27 24.51 7.48
N GLU A 557 -0.95 24.11 7.85
CA GLU A 557 -2.20 24.62 7.28
C GLU A 557 -2.35 26.12 7.55
N ASP A 558 -2.19 26.56 8.79
CA ASP A 558 -2.16 27.98 9.17
C ASP A 558 -1.09 28.76 8.38
N ALA A 559 0.08 28.16 8.19
CA ALA A 559 1.18 28.77 7.44
C ALA A 559 0.90 28.83 5.93
N TYR A 560 0.23 27.82 5.37
CA TYR A 560 -0.24 27.79 3.99
C TYR A 560 -1.31 28.86 3.76
N GLU A 561 -2.34 28.93 4.60
CA GLU A 561 -3.37 29.97 4.51
C GLU A 561 -2.77 31.38 4.62
N ALA A 562 -1.89 31.61 5.59
CA ALA A 562 -1.20 32.88 5.76
C ALA A 562 -0.24 33.21 4.60
N CYS A 563 0.24 32.21 3.86
CA CYS A 563 1.01 32.37 2.64
C CYS A 563 0.10 32.78 1.48
N ILE A 564 -1.02 32.08 1.27
CA ILE A 564 -2.01 32.38 0.23
C ILE A 564 -2.58 33.80 0.41
N GLU A 565 -2.93 34.21 1.63
CA GLU A 565 -3.40 35.56 1.93
C GLU A 565 -2.37 36.63 1.56
N ARG A 566 -1.08 36.35 1.78
CA ARG A 566 0.02 37.28 1.49
C ARG A 566 0.31 37.36 -0.01
N ALA A 567 0.24 36.24 -0.71
CA ALA A 567 0.49 36.14 -2.14
C ALA A 567 -0.69 36.67 -2.98
N GLY A 568 -1.92 36.59 -2.48
CA GLY A 568 -3.16 37.05 -3.14
C GLY A 568 -3.41 38.57 -3.15
N THR A 569 -2.57 39.38 -2.50
CA THR A 569 -2.64 40.85 -2.58
C THR A 569 -1.48 41.43 -3.37
N PRO A 570 -1.54 41.53 -4.71
CA PRO A 570 -0.61 42.37 -5.43
C PRO A 570 -0.80 43.82 -4.99
N ASP A 571 0.29 44.49 -4.59
CA ASP A 571 0.25 45.94 -4.39
C ASP A 571 -0.11 46.58 -5.73
N PRO A 572 -1.22 47.32 -5.85
CA PRO A 572 -1.62 47.96 -7.10
C PRO A 572 -0.59 48.95 -7.65
N SER A 573 0.48 49.29 -6.90
CA SER A 573 1.59 50.08 -7.41
C SER A 573 2.60 49.32 -8.27
N ASP A 574 2.62 47.99 -8.23
CA ASP A 574 3.62 47.17 -8.93
C ASP A 574 3.18 46.68 -10.32
N ALA A 575 1.98 47.08 -10.76
CA ALA A 575 1.55 46.81 -12.12
C ALA A 575 2.49 47.50 -13.14
N PRO A 576 3.13 46.76 -14.07
CA PRO A 576 3.97 47.37 -15.10
C PRO A 576 3.14 48.37 -15.92
N THR A 577 3.67 49.58 -16.08
CA THR A 577 2.99 50.63 -16.84
C THR A 577 2.86 50.17 -18.29
N ALA A 578 1.65 49.77 -18.69
CA ALA A 578 1.35 49.28 -20.03
C ALA A 578 1.89 50.25 -21.10
N THR A 579 2.91 49.81 -21.84
CA THR A 579 3.36 50.50 -23.05
C THR A 579 2.32 50.23 -24.13
N THR A 580 1.70 51.30 -24.61
CA THR A 580 0.69 51.39 -25.68
C THR A 580 0.65 50.21 -26.66
N ALA A 581 -0.35 49.35 -26.52
CA ALA A 581 -0.75 48.39 -27.54
C ALA A 581 -1.33 49.11 -28.78
N PRO A 582 -1.08 48.63 -30.00
CA PRO A 582 -1.71 49.18 -31.20
C PRO A 582 -3.23 48.90 -31.20
N THR A 583 -3.99 49.85 -31.73
CA THR A 583 -5.46 49.81 -31.80
C THR A 583 -5.92 48.60 -32.64
N PRO A 584 -6.89 47.80 -32.17
CA PRO A 584 -7.39 46.68 -32.96
C PRO A 584 -8.12 47.19 -34.20
N THR A 585 -7.73 46.67 -35.36
CA THR A 585 -8.46 46.90 -36.62
C THR A 585 -9.71 46.03 -36.61
N THR A 586 -10.87 46.66 -36.77
CA THR A 586 -12.17 45.99 -36.79
C THR A 586 -12.25 45.06 -38.01
N VAL A 587 -12.24 43.74 -37.77
CA VAL A 587 -12.55 42.72 -38.77
C VAL A 587 -14.08 42.57 -38.84
N PRO A 588 -14.72 42.69 -40.02
CA PRO A 588 -16.16 42.47 -40.13
C PRO A 588 -16.49 40.98 -39.97
N ALA A 589 -17.57 40.71 -39.24
CA ALA A 589 -18.07 39.38 -38.95
C ALA A 589 -18.30 38.53 -40.22
N PRO A 590 -17.92 37.24 -40.24
CA PRO A 590 -18.26 36.33 -41.32
C PRO A 590 -19.78 36.09 -41.34
N THR A 591 -20.34 36.13 -42.55
CA THR A 591 -21.76 35.85 -42.80
C THR A 591 -21.97 34.34 -42.78
N VAL A 592 -22.77 33.85 -41.82
CA VAL A 592 -23.18 32.44 -41.74
C VAL A 592 -24.23 32.16 -42.83
N PRO A 593 -24.02 31.20 -43.75
CA PRO A 593 -25.05 30.76 -44.66
C PRO A 593 -26.07 29.89 -43.93
N THR A 594 -27.35 30.25 -44.05
CA THR A 594 -28.47 29.49 -43.49
C THR A 594 -28.70 28.22 -44.32
N THR A 595 -28.20 27.07 -43.85
CA THR A 595 -28.49 25.77 -44.46
C THR A 595 -29.86 25.31 -44.01
N THR A 596 -30.81 25.23 -44.94
CA THR A 596 -32.17 24.74 -44.69
C THR A 596 -32.14 23.20 -44.70
N VAL A 597 -32.44 22.58 -43.57
CA VAL A 597 -32.60 21.11 -43.46
C VAL A 597 -33.94 20.69 -44.09
N PRO A 598 -33.96 19.78 -45.09
CA PRO A 598 -35.22 19.23 -45.60
C PRO A 598 -35.80 18.18 -44.64
N ALA A 599 -37.11 18.25 -44.45
CA ALA A 599 -37.88 17.34 -43.59
C ALA A 599 -37.78 15.87 -44.03
N PRO A 600 -37.84 14.91 -43.08
CA PRO A 600 -37.77 13.48 -43.39
C PRO A 600 -39.02 12.98 -44.10
N THR A 601 -38.82 12.34 -45.25
CA THR A 601 -39.86 11.66 -46.02
C THR A 601 -40.16 10.31 -45.39
N THR A 602 -41.37 10.15 -44.87
CA THR A 602 -41.92 8.86 -44.40
C THR A 602 -42.19 7.96 -45.60
N THR A 603 -41.55 6.79 -45.65
CA THR A 603 -41.87 5.74 -46.62
C THR A 603 -42.59 4.61 -45.88
N ALA A 604 -43.88 4.46 -46.18
CA ALA A 604 -44.70 3.34 -45.75
C ALA A 604 -44.42 2.12 -46.64
N GLY A 605 -44.04 1.00 -46.03
CA GLY A 605 -43.97 -0.30 -46.68
C GLY A 605 -45.32 -1.03 -46.58
N GLY A 606 -45.79 -1.52 -47.71
CA GLY A 606 -46.83 -2.54 -47.85
C GLY A 606 -46.29 -3.69 -48.70
#